data_AF-A0A1I2AGJ9-F1
#
_entry.id   AF-A0A1I2AGJ9-F1
#
_cell.length_a   1.000
_cell.length_b   1.000
_cell.length_c   1.000
_cell.angle_alpha   90.00
_cell.angle_beta   90.00
_cell.angle_gamma   90.00
#
_symmetry.space_group_name_H-M   'P 1'
#
loop_
_entity.id
_entity.type
_entity.pdbx_description
1 polymer ?
#
loop_
_entity_poly.entity_id
_entity_poly.type
_entity_poly.pdbx_seq_one_letter_code
_entity_poly.pdbx_strand_id
1 'polypeptide(L)' 'MQPDMYQFITSKPEYKEFIRFHPHWYRRLNANPETVYEFIEEARRYHGQTLPQKLERWKSNMDLALMLFNLISNK' A
#
# COMPACT_ATOMS: atom_id res chain seq x y z
N MET A 1 -17.16 -8.31 4.53
CA MET A 1 -16.19 -7.45 5.22
C MET A 1 -16.94 -6.23 5.69
N GLN A 2 -16.82 -5.82 6.96
CA GLN A 2 -17.50 -4.60 7.43
C GLN A 2 -17.06 -3.39 6.59
N PRO A 3 -17.98 -2.48 6.22
CA PRO A 3 -17.67 -1.31 5.38
C PRO A 3 -16.52 -0.46 5.92
N ASP A 4 -16.47 -0.26 7.23
CA ASP A 4 -15.43 0.55 7.89
C ASP A 4 -14.05 -0.10 7.80
N MET A 5 -13.98 -1.42 7.93
CA MET A 5 -12.75 -2.19 7.77
C MET A 5 -12.26 -2.15 6.31
N TYR A 6 -13.20 -2.25 5.37
CA TYR A 6 -12.87 -2.14 3.95
C TYR A 6 -12.33 -0.74 3.63
N GLN A 7 -12.97 0.33 4.13
CA GLN A 7 -12.49 1.69 3.99
C GLN A 7 -11.09 1.86 4.58
N PHE A 8 -10.85 1.35 5.78
CA PHE A 8 -9.54 1.36 6.43
C PHE A 8 -8.47 0.69 5.57
N ILE A 9 -8.73 -0.49 5.02
CA ILE A 9 -7.77 -1.21 4.18
C ILE A 9 -7.52 -0.49 2.86
N THR A 10 -8.57 0.11 2.27
CA THR A 10 -8.42 0.87 1.03
C THR A 10 -7.79 2.25 1.23
N SER A 11 -7.79 2.77 2.47
CA SER A 11 -7.18 4.07 2.80
C SER A 11 -5.66 4.08 2.63
N LYS A 12 -5.02 2.90 2.71
CA LYS A 12 -3.57 2.74 2.54
C LYS A 12 -3.25 1.77 1.40
N PRO A 13 -2.51 2.20 0.37
CA PRO A 13 -2.12 1.35 -0.74
C PRO A 13 -1.41 0.06 -0.31
N GLU A 14 -0.60 0.12 0.75
CA GLU A 14 0.16 -1.00 1.29
C GLU A 14 -0.76 -2.09 1.83
N TYR A 15 -1.80 -1.71 2.57
CA TYR A 15 -2.78 -2.65 3.11
C TYR A 15 -3.63 -3.27 2.00
N LYS A 16 -4.06 -2.44 1.04
CA LYS A 16 -4.80 -2.88 -0.15
C LYS A 16 -4.00 -3.86 -1.00
N GLU A 17 -2.70 -3.66 -1.13
CA GLU A 17 -1.83 -4.58 -1.83
C GLU A 17 -1.63 -5.88 -1.03
N PHE A 18 -1.27 -5.75 0.24
CA PHE A 18 -0.99 -6.89 1.11
C PHE A 18 -2.18 -7.87 1.17
N ILE A 19 -3.40 -7.35 1.32
CA ILE A 19 -4.61 -8.19 1.40
C ILE A 19 -4.93 -8.90 0.07
N ARG A 20 -4.49 -8.37 -1.08
CA ARG A 20 -4.65 -9.03 -2.38
C ARG A 20 -3.75 -10.26 -2.50
N PHE A 21 -2.55 -10.20 -1.93
CA PHE A 21 -1.62 -11.32 -1.89
C PHE A 21 -1.96 -12.31 -0.76
N HIS A 22 -2.64 -11.84 0.29
CA HIS A 22 -3.01 -12.64 1.46
C HIS A 22 -4.53 -12.66 1.67
N PRO A 23 -5.32 -13.30 0.77
CA PRO A 23 -6.78 -13.24 0.80
C PRO A 23 -7.39 -13.91 2.04
N HIS A 24 -6.62 -14.72 2.79
CA HIS A 24 -7.05 -15.29 4.06
C HIS A 24 -7.43 -14.20 5.09
N TRP A 25 -6.79 -13.02 5.00
CA TRP A 25 -7.11 -11.86 5.83
C TRP A 25 -8.53 -11.32 5.60
N TYR A 26 -9.10 -11.47 4.39
CA TYR A 26 -10.51 -11.10 4.17
C TYR A 26 -11.46 -11.89 5.07
N ARG A 27 -11.21 -13.20 5.23
CA ARG A 27 -12.02 -14.04 6.12
C ARG A 27 -11.73 -13.75 7.58
N ARG A 28 -10.45 -13.63 7.94
CA ARG A 28 -10.02 -13.40 9.34
C ARG A 28 -10.57 -12.08 9.89
N LEU A 29 -10.43 -10.98 9.15
CA LEU A 29 -10.96 -9.66 9.54
C LEU A 29 -12.49 -9.60 9.53
N ASN A 30 -13.14 -10.41 8.69
CA ASN A 30 -14.61 -10.49 8.67
C ASN A 30 -15.16 -11.32 9.83
N ALA A 31 -14.43 -12.35 10.27
CA ALA A 31 -14.82 -13.19 11.41
C ALA A 31 -14.50 -12.53 12.75
N ASN A 32 -13.34 -11.86 12.86
CA ASN A 32 -12.94 -11.13 14.04
C ASN A 32 -12.27 -9.80 13.67
N PRO A 33 -13.01 -8.67 13.70
CA PRO A 33 -12.48 -7.35 13.40
C PRO A 33 -11.32 -6.90 14.31
N GLU A 34 -11.19 -7.46 15.52
CA GLU A 34 -10.11 -7.11 16.47
C GLU A 34 -8.73 -7.57 15.99
N THR A 35 -8.69 -8.53 15.05
CA THR A 35 -7.44 -9.00 14.41
C THR A 35 -6.82 -7.99 13.46
N VAL A 36 -7.37 -6.77 13.34
CA VAL A 36 -6.81 -5.68 12.53
C VAL A 36 -5.40 -5.30 12.96
N TYR A 37 -5.06 -5.39 14.24
CA TYR A 37 -3.71 -5.11 14.72
C TYR A 37 -2.70 -6.13 14.18
N GLU A 38 -3.06 -7.41 14.17
CA GLU A 38 -2.23 -8.47 13.58
C GLU A 38 -2.05 -8.27 12.07
N PHE A 39 -3.13 -7.88 11.38
CA PHE A 39 -3.09 -7.52 9.95
C PHE A 39 -2.10 -6.38 9.69
N ILE A 40 -2.14 -5.32 10.50
CA ILE A 40 -1.24 -4.16 10.37
C ILE A 40 0.21 -4.58 10.61
N GLU A 41 0.49 -5.41 11.62
CA GLU A 41 1.84 -5.91 11.90
C GLU A 41 2.35 -6.82 10.79
N GLU A 42 1.53 -7.73 10.27
CA GLU A 42 1.92 -8.63 9.18
C GLU A 42 2.13 -7.86 7.87
N ALA A 43 1.26 -6.89 7.57
CA ALA A 43 1.44 -5.98 6.45
C ALA A 43 2.73 -5.16 6.61
N ARG A 44 3.02 -4.64 7.81
CA ARG A 44 4.27 -3.91 8.08
C ARG A 44 5.49 -4.80 7.91
N ARG A 45 5.46 -6.07 8.33
CA ARG A 45 6.58 -7.01 8.13
C ARG A 45 6.77 -7.36 6.66
N TYR A 46 5.67 -7.67 5.96
CA TYR A 46 5.67 -7.94 4.52
C TYR A 46 6.27 -6.76 3.75
N HIS A 47 5.84 -5.53 4.03
CA HIS A 47 6.35 -4.33 3.38
C HIS A 47 7.72 -3.89 3.89
N GLY A 48 8.02 -4.05 5.18
CA GLY A 48 9.32 -3.73 5.76
C GLY A 48 10.47 -4.59 5.23
N GLN A 49 10.16 -5.80 4.77
CA GLN A 49 11.09 -6.65 4.02
C GLN A 49 10.98 -6.45 2.50
N THR A 50 9.87 -5.88 2.01
CA THR A 50 9.51 -5.76 0.60
C THR A 50 9.03 -4.35 0.25
N LEU A 51 9.91 -3.34 0.37
CA LEU A 51 9.61 -1.95 -0.07
C LEU A 51 10.72 -1.14 -0.78
N PRO A 52 11.83 -1.68 -1.33
CA PRO A 52 12.68 -0.85 -2.19
C PRO A 52 12.04 -0.61 -3.57
N GLN A 53 11.58 -1.66 -4.27
CA GLN A 53 11.27 -1.55 -5.71
C GLN A 53 10.07 -0.64 -6.06
N LYS A 54 9.03 -0.57 -5.23
CA LYS A 54 7.86 0.29 -5.53
C LYS A 54 8.12 1.74 -5.16
N LEU A 55 8.83 2.01 -4.06
CA LEU A 55 9.35 3.35 -3.73
C LEU A 55 10.33 3.85 -4.80
N GLU A 56 11.23 3.00 -5.28
CA GLU A 56 12.15 3.33 -6.39
C GLU A 56 11.39 3.68 -7.68
N ARG A 57 10.36 2.92 -8.07
CA ARG A 57 9.55 3.23 -9.26
C ARG A 57 8.77 4.54 -9.10
N TRP A 58 8.26 4.83 -7.91
CA TRP A 58 7.59 6.11 -7.63
C TRP A 58 8.58 7.29 -7.70
N LYS A 59 9.77 7.15 -7.12
CA LYS A 59 10.86 8.15 -7.25
C LYS A 59 11.28 8.34 -8.70
N SER A 60 11.50 7.24 -9.44
CA SER A 60 11.88 7.28 -10.86
C SER A 60 10.84 7.99 -11.74
N ASN A 61 9.54 7.81 -11.46
CA ASN A 61 8.48 8.50 -12.20
C ASN A 61 8.44 10.01 -11.87
N MET A 62 8.71 10.39 -10.61
CA MET A 62 8.83 11.79 -10.21
C MET A 62 10.07 12.45 -10.81
N ASP A 63 11.22 11.76 -10.86
CA ASP A 63 12.45 12.27 -11.44
C ASP A 63 12.30 12.55 -12.95
N LEU A 64 11.60 11.66 -13.69
CA LEU A 64 11.23 11.90 -15.08
C LEU A 64 10.27 13.07 -15.23
N ALA A 65 9.26 13.19 -14.36
CA ALA A 65 8.32 14.32 -14.38
C ALA A 65 9.02 15.66 -14.12
N LEU A 66 9.99 15.71 -13.18
CA LEU A 66 10.81 16.88 -12.90
C LEU A 66 11.73 17.23 -14.07
N MET A 67 12.33 16.23 -14.72
CA MET A 67 13.15 16.44 -15.91
C MET A 67 12.31 17.04 -17.06
N LEU A 68 11.12 16.50 -17.32
CA LEU A 68 10.20 17.03 -18.33
C LEU A 68 9.70 18.43 -17.98
N PHE A 69 9.36 18.67 -16.71
CA PHE A 69 8.95 19.99 -16.22
C PHE A 69 10.06 21.03 -16.43
N ASN A 70 11.31 20.69 -16.09
CA ASN A 70 12.45 21.59 -16.30
C ASN A 70 12.65 21.95 -17.78
N LEU A 71 12.45 21.02 -18.71
CA LEU A 71 12.54 21.33 -20.15
C LEU A 71 11.44 22.27 -20.64
N ILE A 72 10.25 22.21 -20.03
CA ILE A 72 9.09 23.05 -20.40
C ILE A 72 9.16 24.41 -19.70
N SER A 73 9.66 24.46 -18.45
CA SER A 73 9.81 25.68 -17.67
C SER A 73 11.00 26.55 -18.06
N ASN A 74 12.01 25.99 -18.75
CA ASN A 74 13.16 26.74 -19.28
C ASN A 74 12.94 27.28 -20.71
N LYS A 75 11.69 27.54 -21.11
CA LYS A 75 11.31 28.20 -22.36
C LYS A 75 10.73 29.58 -22.11
#